data_AF-A0A954AUV5-F1
#
_entry.id   AF-A0A954AUV5-F1
#
_cell.length_a   1.000
_cell.length_b   1.000
_cell.length_c   1.000
_cell.angle_alpha   90.00
_cell.angle_beta   90.00
_cell.angle_gamma   90.00
#
_symmetry.space_group_name_H-M   'P 1'
#
loop_
_entity.id
_entity.type
_entity.pdbx_description
1 polymer ?
#
loop_
_entity_poly.entity_id
_entity_poly.type
_entity_poly.pdbx_seq_one_letter_code
_entity_poly.pdbx_strand_id
1 'polypeptide(L)' 'MTDIDQVLETDLDANTLRKFARAFWRQQWRSDNPDATMEEEKAAWAIDKKKHMIHAKRALRWLETQGVLVSIRDASN' A
#
# COMPACT_ATOMS: atom_id res chain seq x y z
N MET A 1 18.50 21.36 16.87
CA MET A 1 17.05 21.15 16.71
C MET A 1 16.80 21.16 15.23
N THR A 2 16.92 20.00 14.59
CA THR A 2 16.80 19.90 13.13
C THR A 2 15.31 19.93 12.82
N ASP A 3 14.88 20.92 12.03
CA ASP A 3 13.54 21.02 11.47
C ASP A 3 13.16 19.68 10.80
N ILE A 4 12.30 18.92 11.48
CA ILE A 4 11.74 17.65 10.97
C ILE A 4 10.75 17.94 9.82
N ASP A 5 10.41 19.20 9.59
CA ASP A 5 9.46 19.62 8.55
C ASP A 5 10.07 19.72 7.14
N GLN A 6 11.37 19.46 6.96
CA GLN A 6 12.05 19.73 5.67
C GLN A 6 12.61 18.52 4.91
N VAL A 7 12.30 17.28 5.30
CA VAL A 7 12.73 16.10 4.52
C VAL A 7 11.59 15.08 4.42
N LEU A 8 11.45 14.51 3.22
CA LEU A 8 10.67 13.31 2.85
C LEU A 8 9.30 13.57 2.20
N GLU A 9 9.35 14.21 1.02
CA GLU A 9 8.55 13.70 -0.10
C GLU A 9 9.00 12.24 -0.35
N THR A 10 8.23 11.30 0.16
CA THR A 10 8.24 9.95 -0.41
C THR A 10 7.76 10.07 -1.85
N ASP A 11 8.69 10.22 -2.79
CA ASP A 11 8.47 10.09 -4.24
C ASP A 11 8.18 8.63 -4.63
N LEU A 12 7.38 7.95 -3.81
CA LEU A 12 6.73 6.71 -4.19
C LEU A 12 5.66 7.09 -5.21
N ASP A 13 5.92 6.73 -6.47
CA ASP A 13 4.97 6.95 -7.54
C ASP A 13 3.61 6.34 -7.15
N ALA A 14 2.54 7.00 -7.59
CA ALA A 14 1.18 6.64 -7.20
C ALA A 14 0.77 5.21 -7.65
N ASN A 15 1.52 4.58 -8.56
CA ASN A 15 1.31 3.21 -8.98
C ASN A 15 1.92 2.24 -7.96
N THR A 16 3.15 2.49 -7.51
CA THR A 16 3.83 1.68 -6.50
C THR A 16 3.07 1.67 -5.17
N LEU A 17 2.63 2.83 -4.69
CA LEU A 17 1.78 2.92 -3.48
C LEU A 17 0.49 2.10 -3.61
N ARG A 18 -0.10 2.10 -4.80
CA ARG A 18 -1.33 1.35 -5.10
C ARG A 18 -1.10 -0.15 -5.13
N LYS A 19 0.00 -0.60 -5.73
CA LYS A 19 0.37 -2.02 -5.74
C LYS A 19 0.60 -2.54 -4.33
N PHE A 20 1.32 -1.78 -3.50
CA PHE A 20 1.53 -2.10 -2.09
C PHE A 20 0.21 -2.19 -1.32
N ALA A 21 -0.62 -1.13 -1.41
CA ALA A 21 -1.91 -1.08 -0.74
C ALA A 21 -2.81 -2.25 -1.15
N ARG A 22 -2.84 -2.57 -2.45
CA ARG A 22 -3.64 -3.69 -2.97
C ARG A 22 -3.11 -5.03 -2.49
N ALA A 23 -1.80 -5.25 -2.46
CA ALA A 23 -1.22 -6.52 -2.01
C ALA A 23 -1.57 -6.82 -0.56
N PHE A 24 -1.38 -5.85 0.34
CA PHE A 24 -1.72 -6.00 1.76
C PHE A 24 -3.22 -6.19 1.98
N TRP A 25 -4.05 -5.35 1.36
CA TRP A 25 -5.50 -5.48 1.44
C TRP A 25 -5.97 -6.84 0.93
N ARG A 26 -5.46 -7.27 -0.24
CA ARG A 26 -5.87 -8.54 -0.87
C ARG A 26 -5.53 -9.74 -0.02
N GLN A 27 -4.37 -9.75 0.64
CA GLN A 27 -3.98 -10.85 1.52
C GLN A 27 -4.98 -11.05 2.65
N GLN A 28 -5.33 -9.98 3.37
CA GLN A 28 -6.33 -10.04 4.44
C GLN A 28 -7.71 -10.39 3.89
N TRP A 29 -8.15 -9.67 2.85
CA TRP A 29 -9.49 -9.82 2.30
C TRP A 29 -9.74 -11.23 1.74
N ARG A 30 -8.76 -11.84 1.06
CA ARG A 30 -8.87 -13.22 0.57
C ARG A 30 -8.88 -14.26 1.67
N SER A 31 -8.19 -14.00 2.79
CA SER A 31 -8.28 -14.87 3.96
C SER A 31 -9.70 -14.85 4.55
N ASP A 32 -10.36 -13.70 4.56
CA ASP A 32 -11.72 -13.54 5.08
C ASP A 32 -12.79 -13.97 4.06
N ASN A 33 -12.44 -13.99 2.77
CA ASN A 33 -13.33 -14.31 1.64
C ASN A 33 -12.69 -15.36 0.71
N PRO A 34 -12.47 -16.60 1.18
CA PRO A 34 -11.73 -17.61 0.44
C PRO A 34 -12.39 -17.99 -0.90
N ASP A 35 -13.73 -18.03 -0.92
CA ASP A 35 -14.52 -18.46 -2.07
C ASP A 35 -14.96 -17.30 -2.99
N ALA A 36 -14.59 -16.06 -2.65
CA ALA A 36 -15.06 -14.92 -3.42
C ALA A 36 -14.49 -14.89 -4.84
N THR A 37 -15.33 -14.47 -5.77
CA THR A 37 -15.00 -14.34 -7.19
C THR A 37 -14.06 -13.16 -7.43
N MET A 38 -13.46 -13.11 -8.63
CA MET A 38 -12.64 -11.96 -9.04
C MET A 38 -13.44 -10.67 -9.13
N GLU A 39 -14.71 -10.74 -9.51
CA GLU A 39 -15.58 -9.55 -9.59
C GLU A 39 -15.91 -8.99 -8.21
N GLU A 40 -16.17 -9.86 -7.23
CA GLU A 40 -16.38 -9.45 -5.84
C GLU A 40 -15.11 -8.83 -5.24
N GLU A 41 -13.93 -9.40 -5.52
CA GLU A 41 -12.65 -8.80 -5.11
C GLU A 41 -12.50 -7.39 -5.72
N LYS A 42 -12.80 -7.24 -7.01
CA LYS A 42 -12.67 -5.95 -7.70
C LYS A 42 -13.64 -4.91 -7.16
N ALA A 43 -14.88 -5.31 -6.89
CA ALA A 43 -15.91 -4.44 -6.30
C ALA A 43 -15.52 -4.01 -4.88
N ALA A 44 -15.09 -4.95 -4.04
CA ALA A 44 -14.62 -4.66 -2.69
C ALA A 44 -13.41 -3.72 -2.70
N TRP A 45 -12.43 -3.95 -3.59
CA TRP A 45 -11.30 -3.06 -3.73
C TRP A 45 -11.71 -1.64 -4.12
N ALA A 46 -12.68 -1.48 -5.03
CA ALA A 46 -13.13 -0.15 -5.45
C ALA A 46 -13.68 0.69 -4.28
N ILE A 47 -14.32 0.04 -3.30
CA ILE A 47 -14.86 0.65 -2.08
C ILE A 47 -13.71 0.95 -1.10
N ASP A 48 -12.83 -0.02 -0.87
CA ASP A 48 -11.82 0.03 0.19
C ASP A 48 -10.52 0.76 -0.20
N LYS A 49 -10.30 0.97 -1.50
CA LYS A 49 -9.05 1.50 -2.07
C LYS A 49 -8.57 2.75 -1.36
N LYS A 50 -9.43 3.76 -1.18
CA LYS A 50 -9.02 5.06 -0.62
C LYS A 50 -8.49 4.91 0.81
N LYS A 51 -9.18 4.12 1.64
CA LYS A 51 -8.77 3.85 3.02
C LYS A 51 -7.41 3.14 3.05
N HIS A 52 -7.25 2.10 2.25
CA HIS A 52 -6.02 1.29 2.24
C HIS A 52 -4.82 2.03 1.64
N MET A 53 -5.03 2.93 0.68
CA MET A 53 -4.00 3.85 0.18
C MET A 53 -3.43 4.75 1.30
N ILE A 54 -4.29 5.26 2.20
CA ILE A 54 -3.86 6.08 3.34
C ILE A 54 -3.05 5.23 4.34
N HIS A 55 -3.52 4.01 4.65
CA HIS A 55 -2.79 3.10 5.53
C HIS A 55 -1.43 2.71 4.96
N ALA A 56 -1.36 2.38 3.66
CA ALA A 56 -0.12 2.09 2.96
C ALA A 56 0.86 3.26 3.05
N LYS A 57 0.40 4.49 2.79
CA LYS A 57 1.26 5.68 2.88
C LYS A 57 1.82 5.88 4.29
N ARG A 58 1.00 5.67 5.32
CA ARG A 58 1.44 5.77 6.72
C ARG A 58 2.45 4.67 7.09
N ALA A 59 2.22 3.45 6.65
CA ALA A 59 3.13 2.32 6.89
C ALA A 59 4.50 2.55 6.23
N LEU A 60 4.52 3.00 4.97
CA LEU A 60 5.77 3.29 4.25
C LEU A 60 6.55 4.42 4.92
N ARG A 61 5.87 5.51 5.31
CA ARG A 61 6.52 6.59 6.08
C ARG A 61 7.08 6.08 7.41
N TRP A 62 6.34 5.23 8.12
CA TRP A 62 6.84 4.67 9.36
C TRP A 62 8.08 3.78 9.14
N LEU A 63 8.10 2.97 8.08
CA LEU A 63 9.28 2.17 7.73
C LEU A 63 10.51 3.04 7.43
N GLU A 64 10.33 4.15 6.71
CA GLU A 64 11.41 5.10 6.44
C GLU A 64 11.95 5.76 7.71
N THR A 65 11.10 6.08 8.69
CA THR A 65 11.60 6.61 9.99
C THR A 65 12.39 5.57 10.77
N GLN A 66 12.20 4.28 10.50
CA GLN A 66 13.03 3.21 11.04
C GLN A 66 14.30 2.97 10.21
N GLY A 67 14.57 3.77 9.17
CA GLY A 67 15.70 3.60 8.27
C GLY A 67 15.52 2.45 7.26
N VAL A 68 14.30 1.93 7.09
CA VAL A 68 14.01 0.85 6.16
C VAL A 68 13.65 1.44 4.79
N LEU A 69 14.47 1.14 3.79
CA LEU A 69 14.21 1.53 2.41
C LEU A 69 13.36 0.46 1.73
N VAL A 70 12.16 0.84 1.28
CA VAL A 70 11.21 -0.06 0.61
C VAL A 70 11.33 0.09 -0.89
N SER A 71 11.69 -1.00 -1.57
CA SER A 71 11.68 -1.10 -3.04
C SER A 71 10.67 -2.15 -3.46
N ILE A 72 9.78 -1.81 -4.40
CA ILE A 72 8.80 -2.74 -4.96
C ILE A 72 9.27 -3.11 -6.37
N ARG A 73 9.62 -4.38 -6.56
CA ARG A 73 9.95 -4.91 -7.88
C ARG A 73 8.67 -5.38 -8.56
N ASP A 74 8.45 -4.92 -9.79
CA ASP A 74 7.40 -5.51 -10.62
C ASP A 74 7.84 -6.93 -10.98
N ALA A 75 7.06 -7.92 -10.53
CA ALA A 75 7.21 -9.29 -11.02
C ALA A 75 6.53 -9.38 -12.39
N SER A 76 7.13 -8.74 -13.40
CA SER A 76 6.73 -8.94 -14.78
C SER A 76 7.26 -10.30 -15.24
N ASN A 77 6.42 -11.33 -15.13
CA ASN A 77 6.48 -12.57 -15.92
C ASN A 77 5.27 -12.59 -16.85
#